data_AF-A0A4U9R615-F1
#
_entry.id   AF-A0A4U9R615-F1
#
_cell.length_a   1.000
_cell.length_b   1.000
_cell.length_c   1.000
_cell.angle_alpha   90.00
_cell.angle_beta   90.00
_cell.angle_gamma   90.00
#
_symmetry.space_group_name_H-M   'P 1'
#
loop_
_entity.id
_entity.type
_entity.pdbx_description
1 polymer ?
#
loop_
_entity_poly.entity_id
_entity_poly.type
_entity_poly.pdbx_seq_one_letter_code
_entity_poly.pdbx_strand_id
1 'polypeptide(L)'
;MDNKVDVFDDCVEVTLEKCDDLGEFAIGNITDKIKICKDIDVREIRANLNVKRMRTVRVWGQIKDCNGDPIKHALVKLIKEVRCKDGRKEFKGIAHGVTDCMGIYQFDIAIPTGSETEVYRVAASKQALGEEGYMTRTACNPCKDKFECAR
;
A
#
# COMPACT_ATOMS: atom_id res chain seq x y z
N MET A 1 26.01 -10.27 12.21
CA MET A 1 25.92 -10.84 10.85
C MET A 1 25.44 -9.71 9.98
N ASP A 2 26.37 -9.21 9.17
CA ASP A 2 26.27 -7.89 8.56
C ASP A 2 25.65 -8.03 7.17
N ASN A 3 24.49 -7.39 6.97
CA ASN A 3 23.90 -7.27 5.65
C ASN A 3 24.85 -6.46 4.78
N LYS A 4 25.32 -7.03 3.66
CA LYS A 4 26.03 -6.25 2.65
C LYS A 4 25.02 -5.41 1.87
N VAL A 5 25.17 -4.10 1.99
CA VAL A 5 24.47 -3.12 1.18
C VAL A 5 25.50 -2.55 0.22
N ASP A 6 25.49 -3.02 -1.02
CA ASP A 6 26.32 -2.47 -2.07
C ASP A 6 25.57 -1.29 -2.70
N VAL A 7 26.12 -0.08 -2.56
CA VAL A 7 25.55 1.14 -3.13
C VAL A 7 26.28 1.43 -4.45
N PHE A 8 25.56 1.29 -5.56
CA PHE A 8 25.99 1.76 -6.87
C PHE A 8 24.97 2.81 -7.35
N ASP A 9 25.44 3.89 -8.00
CA ASP A 9 24.67 5.05 -8.48
C ASP A 9 23.13 4.84 -8.54
N ASP A 10 22.42 5.55 -7.65
CA ASP A 10 20.96 5.64 -7.51
C ASP A 10 20.14 4.34 -7.31
N CYS A 11 20.77 3.17 -7.18
CA CYS A 11 20.08 1.90 -6.88
C CYS A 11 20.70 1.19 -5.67
N VAL A 12 19.88 0.92 -4.65
CA VAL A 12 20.27 0.02 -3.55
C VAL A 12 19.83 -1.40 -3.92
N GLU A 13 20.79 -2.27 -4.20
CA GLU A 13 20.53 -3.69 -4.42
C GLU A 13 20.65 -4.43 -3.09
N VAL A 14 19.54 -4.91 -2.55
CA VAL A 14 19.52 -5.69 -1.30
C VAL A 14 19.52 -7.18 -1.65
N THR A 15 20.69 -7.80 -1.55
CA THR A 15 20.82 -9.26 -1.65
C THR A 15 20.70 -9.87 -0.27
N LEU A 16 19.60 -10.59 -0.02
CA LEU A 16 19.42 -11.38 1.21
C LEU A 16 20.16 -12.71 1.03
N GLU A 17 21.31 -12.87 1.70
CA GLU A 17 21.89 -14.20 1.92
C GLU A 17 20.89 -15.05 2.71
N LYS A 18 20.79 -16.35 2.37
CA LYS A 18 19.78 -17.30 2.86
C LYS A 18 19.48 -17.12 4.36
N CYS A 19 18.36 -16.48 4.66
CA CYS A 19 17.73 -16.53 5.98
C CYS A 19 16.75 -17.70 5.98
N ASP A 20 16.95 -18.67 6.87
CA ASP A 20 15.96 -19.72 7.13
C ASP A 20 14.70 -19.18 7.85
N ASP A 21 14.74 -17.92 8.32
CA ASP A 21 13.64 -17.18 8.94
C ASP A 21 13.14 -16.03 8.03
N LEU A 22 12.66 -16.35 6.82
CA LEU A 22 12.05 -15.35 5.93
C LEU A 22 10.73 -14.85 6.52
N GLY A 23 10.60 -13.53 6.72
CA GLY A 23 9.40 -12.91 7.26
C GLY A 23 8.11 -13.37 6.56
N GLU A 24 7.22 -14.01 7.32
CA GLU A 24 5.90 -14.43 6.86
C GLU A 24 4.88 -13.33 7.16
N PHE A 25 4.04 -13.00 6.19
CA PHE A 25 2.90 -12.12 6.41
C PHE A 25 1.59 -12.84 6.09
N ALA A 26 0.55 -12.53 6.88
CA ALA A 26 -0.80 -13.01 6.65
C ALA A 26 -1.49 -12.10 5.63
N ILE A 27 -1.88 -12.64 4.48
CA ILE A 27 -2.78 -11.92 3.58
C ILE A 27 -4.13 -11.79 4.29
N GLY A 28 -4.54 -10.54 4.52
CA GLY A 28 -5.83 -10.24 5.14
C GLY A 28 -6.96 -10.99 4.44
N ASN A 29 -7.80 -11.64 5.23
CA ASN A 29 -9.04 -12.24 4.78
C ASN A 29 -10.19 -11.54 5.51
N ILE A 30 -11.34 -11.46 4.88
CA ILE A 30 -12.54 -10.87 5.47
C ILE A 30 -13.52 -11.99 5.81
N THR A 31 -14.26 -11.82 6.91
CA THR A 31 -15.37 -12.72 7.20
C THR A 31 -16.43 -12.55 6.11
N ASP A 32 -17.23 -13.59 5.86
CA ASP A 32 -18.48 -13.39 5.14
C ASP A 32 -19.40 -12.39 5.87
N LYS A 33 -20.49 -11.98 5.21
CA LYS A 33 -21.46 -11.02 5.78
C LYS A 33 -21.98 -11.50 7.13
N ILE A 34 -21.72 -10.73 8.19
CA ILE A 34 -22.33 -10.93 9.51
C ILE A 34 -23.66 -10.17 9.54
N LYS A 35 -24.79 -10.88 9.63
CA LYS A 35 -26.12 -10.31 9.84
C LYS A 35 -26.52 -10.50 11.30
N ILE A 36 -26.90 -9.41 11.97
CA ILE A 36 -27.35 -9.42 13.37
C ILE A 36 -28.82 -8.94 13.38
N CYS A 37 -29.72 -9.78 13.87
CA CYS A 37 -31.15 -9.46 13.99
C CYS A 37 -31.50 -8.93 15.38
N LYS A 38 -32.62 -8.20 15.51
CA LYS A 38 -33.05 -7.56 16.77
C LYS A 38 -33.39 -8.53 17.89
N ASP A 39 -33.73 -9.75 17.52
CA ASP A 39 -34.18 -10.87 18.35
C ASP A 39 -33.06 -11.87 18.67
N ILE A 40 -31.80 -11.53 18.36
CA ILE A 40 -30.67 -12.42 18.62
C ILE A 40 -30.38 -12.49 20.14
N ASP A 41 -30.38 -13.71 20.69
CA ASP A 41 -30.06 -13.98 22.11
C ASP A 41 -28.66 -14.60 22.25
N VAL A 42 -27.65 -13.97 21.64
CA VAL A 42 -26.24 -14.34 21.81
C VAL A 42 -25.45 -13.16 22.33
N ARG A 43 -24.56 -13.40 23.29
CA ARG A 43 -23.77 -12.36 23.95
C ARG A 43 -22.42 -12.12 23.27
N GLU A 44 -21.91 -13.10 22.53
CA GLU A 44 -20.61 -13.06 21.86
C GLU A 44 -20.66 -13.79 20.51
N ILE A 45 -19.92 -13.30 19.53
CA ILE A 45 -19.74 -13.94 18.22
C ILE A 45 -18.24 -14.11 17.97
N ARG A 46 -17.77 -15.36 17.91
CA ARG A 46 -16.39 -15.69 17.55
C ARG A 46 -16.29 -15.88 16.04
N ALA A 47 -15.41 -15.13 15.39
CA ALA A 47 -15.11 -15.27 13.96
C ALA A 47 -13.64 -15.67 13.76
N ASN A 48 -13.39 -16.93 13.43
CA ASN A 48 -12.06 -17.39 13.05
C ASN A 48 -11.82 -17.09 11.57
N LEU A 49 -10.69 -16.47 11.24
CA LEU A 49 -10.28 -16.19 9.86
C LEU A 49 -9.10 -17.06 9.47
N ASN A 50 -9.27 -17.84 8.40
CA ASN A 50 -8.16 -18.51 7.75
C ASN A 50 -7.48 -17.52 6.80
N VAL A 51 -6.20 -17.27 7.00
CA VAL A 51 -5.39 -16.37 6.16
C VAL A 51 -4.33 -17.18 5.42
N LYS A 52 -4.07 -16.83 4.17
CA LYS A 52 -2.93 -17.40 3.45
C LYS A 52 -1.66 -16.71 3.94
N ARG A 53 -0.63 -17.50 4.22
CA ARG A 53 0.71 -16.97 4.45
C ARG A 53 1.40 -16.78 3.10
N MET A 54 2.01 -15.62 2.90
CA MET A 54 2.87 -15.38 1.76
C MET A 54 4.16 -14.70 2.20
N ARG A 55 5.22 -14.98 1.45
CA ARG A 55 6.47 -14.24 1.58
C ARG A 55 6.22 -12.81 1.13
N THR A 56 6.58 -11.87 2.00
CA THR A 56 6.50 -10.45 1.70
C THR A 56 7.80 -9.76 2.04
N VAL A 57 8.02 -8.59 1.42
CA VAL A 57 9.06 -7.65 1.83
C VAL A 57 8.36 -6.40 2.30
N ARG A 58 8.62 -6.01 3.55
CA ARG A 58 8.16 -4.75 4.10
C ARG A 58 9.10 -3.63 3.69
N VAL A 59 8.59 -2.68 2.92
CA VAL A 59 9.28 -1.45 2.57
C VAL A 59 8.73 -0.32 3.42
N TRP A 60 9.56 0.30 4.23
CA TRP A 60 9.17 1.40 5.09
C TRP A 60 10.26 2.47 5.11
N GLY A 61 9.90 3.68 5.50
CA GLY A 61 10.84 4.78 5.60
C GLY A 61 10.21 6.00 6.23
N GLN A 62 10.99 7.08 6.31
CA GLN A 62 10.59 8.35 6.90
C GLN A 62 10.79 9.47 5.88
N ILE A 63 9.76 10.27 5.65
CA ILE A 63 9.84 11.48 4.83
C ILE A 63 10.21 12.65 5.73
N LYS A 64 11.29 13.36 5.39
CA LYS A 64 11.79 14.55 6.07
C LYS A 64 11.93 15.72 5.11
N ASP A 65 11.83 16.94 5.62
CA ASP A 65 12.20 18.13 4.86
C ASP A 65 13.72 18.36 4.85
N CYS A 66 14.17 19.45 4.25
CA CYS A 66 15.60 19.79 4.16
C CYS A 66 16.25 20.13 5.51
N ASN A 67 15.47 20.39 6.55
CA ASN A 67 15.95 20.62 7.92
C ASN A 67 16.01 19.32 8.73
N GLY A 68 15.53 18.21 8.17
CA GLY A 68 15.42 16.92 8.86
C GLY A 68 14.13 16.75 9.65
N ASP A 69 13.18 17.70 9.55
CA ASP A 69 11.91 17.62 10.25
C ASP A 69 10.94 16.67 9.53
N PRO A 70 10.20 15.83 10.28
CA PRO A 70 9.31 14.85 9.68
C PRO A 70 8.12 15.51 8.96
N ILE A 71 7.85 15.05 7.73
CA ILE A 71 6.71 15.52 6.96
C ILE A 71 5.52 14.59 7.19
N LYS A 72 4.61 15.01 8.07
CA LYS A 72 3.32 14.33 8.28
C LYS A 72 2.35 14.46 7.11
N HIS A 73 1.44 13.50 6.94
CA HIS A 73 0.37 13.52 5.92
C HIS A 73 0.86 13.73 4.47
N ALA A 74 2.10 13.36 4.15
CA ALA A 74 2.58 13.33 2.79
C ALA A 74 1.95 12.12 2.07
N LEU A 75 1.42 12.34 0.87
CA LEU A 75 0.96 11.27 0.00
C LEU A 75 2.17 10.48 -0.49
N VAL A 76 2.17 9.18 -0.22
CA VAL A 76 3.19 8.23 -0.67
C VAL A 76 2.57 7.22 -1.64
N LYS A 77 3.29 6.89 -2.70
CA LYS A 77 2.88 5.91 -3.71
C LYS A 77 3.97 4.87 -3.92
N LEU A 78 3.59 3.61 -3.85
CA LEU A 78 4.42 2.50 -4.29
C LEU A 78 4.17 2.24 -5.78
N ILE A 79 5.24 2.25 -6.57
CA ILE A 79 5.20 2.14 -8.03
C ILE A 79 6.08 0.96 -8.44
N LYS A 80 5.60 0.09 -9.33
CA LYS A 80 6.39 -0.97 -9.96
C LYS A 80 6.87 -0.53 -11.33
N GLU A 81 8.14 -0.72 -11.61
CA GLU A 81 8.73 -0.54 -12.94
C GLU A 81 8.50 -1.82 -13.75
N VAL A 82 7.86 -1.69 -14.92
CA VAL A 82 7.56 -2.78 -15.84
C VAL A 82 8.33 -2.53 -17.13
N ARG A 83 9.14 -3.50 -17.57
CA ARG A 83 9.77 -3.44 -18.89
C ARG A 83 8.80 -4.00 -19.93
N CYS A 84 8.46 -3.17 -20.91
CA CYS A 84 7.65 -3.58 -22.04
C CYS A 84 8.46 -4.40 -23.04
N LYS A 85 7.78 -5.17 -23.88
CA LYS A 85 8.41 -6.03 -24.90
C LYS A 85 9.25 -5.23 -25.91
N ASP A 86 8.96 -3.96 -26.09
CA ASP A 86 9.68 -3.01 -26.96
C ASP A 86 10.84 -2.29 -26.26
N GLY A 87 11.16 -2.67 -25.02
CA GLY A 87 12.24 -2.07 -24.23
C GLY A 87 11.86 -0.79 -23.50
N ARG A 88 10.64 -0.26 -23.67
CA ARG A 88 10.18 0.91 -22.91
C ARG A 88 9.95 0.55 -21.44
N LYS A 89 10.12 1.53 -20.55
CA LYS A 89 9.77 1.43 -19.13
C LYS A 89 8.39 2.01 -18.91
N GLU A 90 7.51 1.22 -18.30
CA GLU A 90 6.21 1.66 -17.79
C GLU A 90 6.20 1.64 -16.26
N PHE A 91 5.41 2.55 -15.68
CA PHE A 91 5.28 2.69 -14.23
C PHE A 91 3.85 2.36 -13.82
N LYS A 92 3.70 1.28 -13.05
CA LYS A 92 2.40 0.82 -12.56
C LYS A 92 2.24 1.17 -11.09
N GLY A 93 1.22 1.95 -10.74
CA GLY A 93 0.85 2.19 -9.35
C GLY A 93 0.39 0.90 -8.67
N ILE A 94 0.96 0.57 -7.52
CA ILE A 94 0.66 -0.65 -6.76
C ILE A 94 -0.17 -0.32 -5.52
N ALA A 95 0.28 0.66 -4.75
CA ALA A 95 -0.37 1.09 -3.52
C ALA A 95 -0.14 2.58 -3.30
N HIS A 96 -0.99 3.18 -2.47
CA HIS A 96 -0.79 4.53 -1.98
C HIS A 96 -1.17 4.62 -0.50
N GLY A 97 -0.61 5.59 0.20
CA GLY A 97 -0.88 5.85 1.60
C GLY A 97 -0.50 7.27 1.96
N VAL A 98 -0.53 7.57 3.25
CA VAL A 98 -0.06 8.84 3.80
C VAL A 98 0.89 8.60 4.94
N THR A 99 1.85 9.51 5.15
CA THR A 99 2.74 9.42 6.31
C THR A 99 2.01 9.74 7.62
N ASP A 100 2.43 9.11 8.70
CA ASP A 100 1.95 9.40 10.06
C ASP A 100 2.50 10.74 10.62
N CYS A 101 2.26 11.00 11.91
CA CYS A 101 2.73 12.22 12.57
C CYS A 101 4.27 12.33 12.66
N MET A 102 4.98 11.21 12.54
CA MET A 102 6.45 11.13 12.55
C MET A 102 7.01 11.07 11.12
N GLY A 103 6.17 11.24 10.09
CA GLY A 103 6.60 11.17 8.69
C GLY A 103 6.85 9.73 8.20
N ILE A 104 6.43 8.71 8.95
CA ILE A 104 6.70 7.31 8.63
C ILE A 104 5.66 6.79 7.64
N TYR A 105 6.11 6.01 6.66
CA TYR A 105 5.26 5.24 5.76
C TYR A 105 5.68 3.77 5.74
N GLN A 106 4.75 2.89 5.35
CA GLN A 106 5.00 1.45 5.21
C GLN A 106 4.16 0.85 4.08
N PHE A 107 4.77 -0.05 3.32
CA PHE A 107 4.14 -0.92 2.34
C PHE A 107 4.60 -2.36 2.55
N ASP A 108 3.68 -3.31 2.41
CA ASP A 108 4.00 -4.74 2.39
C ASP A 108 3.88 -5.25 0.94
N ILE A 109 4.97 -5.76 0.39
CA ILE A 109 5.05 -6.24 -1.01
C ILE A 109 5.04 -7.76 -1.01
N ALA A 110 3.98 -8.37 -1.54
CA ALA A 110 3.94 -9.81 -1.76
C ALA A 110 4.79 -10.19 -2.99
N ILE A 111 5.71 -11.14 -2.81
CA ILE A 111 6.56 -11.66 -3.88
C ILE A 111 6.08 -13.08 -4.23
N PRO A 112 5.40 -13.28 -5.36
CA PRO A 112 4.93 -14.61 -5.76
C PRO A 112 6.09 -15.58 -5.97
N THR A 113 5.91 -16.84 -5.60
CA THR A 113 6.91 -17.88 -5.88
C THR A 113 7.15 -18.01 -7.38
N GLY A 114 8.42 -18.02 -7.79
CA GLY A 114 8.80 -18.11 -9.21
C GLY A 114 8.71 -16.79 -9.99
N SER A 115 8.52 -15.65 -9.31
CA SER A 115 8.63 -14.34 -9.95
C SER A 115 10.09 -14.00 -10.29
N GLU A 116 10.28 -13.31 -11.41
CA GLU A 116 11.56 -12.67 -11.76
C GLU A 116 11.82 -11.47 -10.83
N THR A 117 13.03 -10.89 -10.92
CA THR A 117 13.38 -9.69 -10.14
C THR A 117 12.43 -8.54 -10.48
N GLU A 118 11.72 -8.04 -9.46
CA GLU A 118 10.78 -6.93 -9.60
C GLU A 118 11.38 -5.65 -9.05
N VAL A 119 11.25 -4.54 -9.80
CA VAL A 119 11.79 -3.24 -9.41
C VAL A 119 10.67 -2.33 -8.94
N TYR A 120 10.83 -1.75 -7.76
CA TYR A 120 9.86 -0.84 -7.15
C TYR A 120 10.48 0.53 -6.85
N ARG A 121 9.63 1.55 -6.81
CA ARG A 121 9.96 2.92 -6.44
C ARG A 121 8.91 3.44 -5.46
N VAL A 122 9.35 4.25 -4.50
CA VAL A 122 8.46 5.02 -3.64
C VAL A 122 8.49 6.47 -4.07
N ALA A 123 7.34 7.03 -4.42
CA ALA A 123 7.18 8.45 -4.69
C ALA A 123 6.47 9.11 -3.51
N ALA A 124 6.95 10.27 -3.08
CA ALA A 124 6.32 11.07 -2.03
C ALA A 124 5.95 12.44 -2.59
N SER A 125 4.80 12.97 -2.15
CA SER A 125 4.34 14.31 -2.50
C SER A 125 3.53 14.88 -1.35
N LYS A 126 3.59 16.20 -1.17
CA LYS A 126 2.72 16.93 -0.26
C LYS A 126 2.27 18.18 -0.97
N GLN A 127 0.99 18.51 -0.89
CA GLN A 127 0.50 19.78 -1.45
C GLN A 127 1.24 20.93 -0.78
N ALA A 128 1.64 21.91 -1.59
CA ALA A 128 2.18 23.17 -1.09
C ALA A 128 1.15 23.84 -0.17
N LEU A 129 1.62 24.51 0.88
CA LEU A 129 0.76 25.30 1.77
C LEU A 129 -0.02 26.33 0.94
N GLY A 130 -1.35 26.40 1.16
CA GLY A 130 -2.28 27.30 0.47
C GLY A 130 -3.73 26.96 0.83
N GLU A 131 -4.68 27.84 0.50
CA GLU A 131 -6.11 27.54 0.69
C GLU A 131 -6.54 26.39 -0.23
N GLU A 132 -7.23 25.39 0.33
CA GLU A 132 -7.91 24.38 -0.48
C GLU A 132 -9.08 25.03 -1.22
N GLY A 133 -9.02 25.02 -2.56
CA GLY A 133 -10.16 25.39 -3.37
C GLY A 133 -11.24 24.31 -3.28
N TYR A 134 -12.41 24.66 -2.76
CA TYR A 134 -13.56 23.75 -2.71
C TYR A 134 -14.36 23.84 -4.01
N MET A 135 -14.62 22.70 -4.66
CA MET A 135 -15.64 22.62 -5.70
C MET A 135 -17.03 22.56 -5.07
N THR A 136 -17.71 23.71 -4.94
CA THR A 136 -19.09 23.81 -4.43
C THR A 136 -20.17 23.33 -5.42
N ARG A 137 -19.78 22.76 -6.57
CA ARG A 137 -20.71 22.18 -7.54
C ARG A 137 -20.18 20.87 -8.12
N THR A 138 -20.33 19.78 -7.36
CA THR A 138 -20.56 18.49 -8.00
C THR A 138 -22.06 18.38 -8.24
N ALA A 139 -22.51 18.70 -9.46
CA ALA A 139 -23.81 18.22 -9.95
C ALA A 139 -23.70 16.71 -10.23
N CYS A 140 -23.37 15.95 -9.20
CA CYS A 140 -23.42 14.51 -9.18
C CYS A 140 -23.79 14.17 -7.75
N ASN A 141 -25.10 14.24 -7.49
CA ASN A 141 -25.66 13.65 -6.30
C ASN A 141 -25.84 12.16 -6.66
N PRO A 142 -24.98 11.24 -6.16
CA PRO A 142 -25.07 9.82 -6.48
C PRO A 142 -26.39 9.18 -6.01
N CYS A 143 -27.24 9.92 -5.29
CA CYS A 143 -28.56 9.50 -4.85
C CYS A 143 -29.71 10.16 -5.65
N LYS A 144 -29.43 10.88 -6.75
CA LYS A 144 -30.45 11.44 -7.66
C LYS A 144 -30.45 10.84 -9.06
N ASP A 145 -29.68 9.77 -9.29
CA ASP A 145 -29.82 8.96 -10.48
C ASP A 145 -31.09 8.12 -10.38
N LYS A 146 -32.18 8.63 -10.97
CA LYS A 146 -33.36 7.84 -11.34
C LYS A 146 -33.04 6.94 -12.54
N PHE A 147 -31.98 6.15 -12.46
CA PHE A 147 -31.85 5.01 -13.36
C PHE A 147 -32.73 3.89 -12.80
N GLU A 148 -33.96 3.88 -13.29
CA GLU A 148 -34.80 2.69 -13.31
C GLU A 148 -33.96 1.51 -13.79
N CYS A 149 -33.82 0.48 -12.95
CA CYS A 149 -33.31 -0.81 -13.42
C CYS A 149 -34.29 -1.29 -14.49
N ALA A 150 -33.83 -1.34 -15.74
CA ALA A 150 -34.59 -1.98 -16.81
C ALA A 150 -34.88 -3.43 -16.41
N ARG A 151 -36.14 -3.84 -16.55
CA ARG A 151 -36.49 -5.25 -16.77
C ARG A 151 -36.02 -5.66 -18.17
#